data_AF-A0A2T1KGW7-F1
#
_entry.id   AF-A0A2T1KGW7-F1
#
_cell.length_a   1.000
_cell.length_b   1.000
_cell.length_c   1.000
_cell.angle_alpha   90.00
_cell.angle_beta   90.00
_cell.angle_gamma   90.00
#
_symmetry.space_group_name_H-M   'P 1'
#
loop_
_entity.id
_entity.type
_entity.pdbx_description
1 polymer ?
#
loop_
_entity_poly.entity_id
_entity_poly.type
_entity_poly.pdbx_seq_one_letter_code
_entity_poly.pdbx_strand_id
1 'polypeptide(L)'
;MTTSFAVRSGLVLAMLSLPGLHGCASYHTHYAMFPAQTSAGEIRQVRVSWQSAEYPQWWVASNKATPIRLETQCSERVWRITDSSHDDTSTCSGEVRACGRPGRDLVAATGKPASAQDVCLAVQSPEGTERVADIGARFSLLVSCQPQSVTVNHESDTVNIDYLRPSPVAYTVYARKVPRGALSARLPSFNQNECKED
;
A
#
# COMPACT_ATOMS: atom_id res chain seq x y z
N MET A 1 -15.31 37.85 71.36
CA MET A 1 -16.47 37.03 70.94
C MET A 1 -17.20 37.87 69.91
N THR A 2 -17.31 37.57 68.62
CA THR A 2 -17.45 36.29 67.90
C THR A 2 -16.85 36.39 66.49
N THR A 3 -16.40 35.25 65.98
CA THR A 3 -15.81 34.97 64.66
C THR A 3 -16.82 35.02 63.51
N SER A 4 -16.37 35.35 62.29
CA SER A 4 -16.62 34.51 61.11
C SER A 4 -15.83 34.97 59.87
N PHE A 5 -14.91 34.10 59.44
CA PHE A 5 -14.33 34.06 58.10
C PHE A 5 -15.35 33.40 57.14
N ALA A 6 -15.49 33.92 55.92
CA ALA A 6 -16.09 33.17 54.81
C ALA A 6 -15.36 33.48 53.50
N VAL A 7 -14.40 32.62 53.19
CA VAL A 7 -13.84 32.43 51.84
C VAL A 7 -14.92 31.81 50.97
N ARG A 8 -15.08 32.26 49.72
CA ARG A 8 -15.54 31.39 48.63
C ARG A 8 -15.02 31.88 47.28
N SER A 9 -13.79 31.47 46.99
CA SER A 9 -13.28 31.22 45.63
C SER A 9 -14.31 30.40 44.86
N GLY A 10 -14.89 31.01 43.82
CA GLY A 10 -15.90 30.41 42.95
C GLY A 10 -15.54 30.52 41.47
N LEU A 11 -14.25 30.50 41.16
CA LEU A 11 -13.73 30.12 39.85
C LEU A 11 -12.73 29.01 40.14
N VAL A 12 -12.56 28.05 39.22
CA VAL A 12 -11.68 26.88 39.33
C VAL A 12 -12.37 25.65 39.95
N LEU A 13 -13.20 24.94 39.16
CA LEU A 13 -13.08 23.49 38.89
C LEU A 13 -14.20 23.00 37.94
N ALA A 14 -14.12 23.35 36.65
CA ALA A 14 -14.85 22.66 35.58
C ALA A 14 -13.85 22.16 34.51
N MET A 15 -12.65 21.79 34.95
CA MET A 15 -11.51 21.41 34.11
C MET A 15 -10.99 20.02 34.52
N LEU A 16 -11.88 19.12 34.96
CA LEU A 16 -11.49 17.84 35.56
C LEU A 16 -12.47 16.70 35.23
N SER A 17 -12.69 16.44 33.92
CA SER A 17 -13.23 15.15 33.45
C SER A 17 -13.20 15.01 31.92
N LEU A 18 -12.01 15.02 31.31
CA LEU A 18 -11.81 14.47 29.96
C LEU A 18 -10.73 13.36 29.93
N PRO A 19 -10.69 12.38 30.86
CA PRO A 19 -9.86 11.21 30.64
C PRO A 19 -10.65 10.29 29.71
N GLY A 20 -10.36 10.29 28.40
CA GLY A 20 -10.92 9.26 27.53
C GLY A 20 -11.16 9.61 26.07
N LEU A 21 -10.90 10.83 25.61
CA LEU A 21 -10.80 11.08 24.16
C LEU A 21 -9.45 10.57 23.65
N HIS A 22 -9.19 9.27 23.79
CA HIS A 22 -8.20 8.60 22.96
C HIS A 22 -9.00 7.90 21.88
N GLY A 23 -8.98 8.43 20.65
CA GLY A 23 -9.52 7.72 19.50
C GLY A 23 -8.76 6.40 19.32
N CYS A 24 -9.36 5.29 19.72
CA CYS A 24 -8.83 3.96 19.42
C CYS A 24 -8.97 3.74 17.91
N ALA A 25 -7.84 3.60 17.21
CA ALA A 25 -7.86 3.22 15.80
C ALA A 25 -8.16 1.73 15.66
N SER A 26 -8.99 1.39 14.67
CA SER A 26 -9.20 0.02 14.23
C SER A 26 -8.12 -0.34 13.20
N TYR A 27 -7.39 -1.41 13.48
CA TYR A 27 -6.22 -1.77 12.70
C TYR A 27 -6.50 -2.99 11.82
N HIS A 28 -6.20 -2.88 10.52
CA HIS A 28 -6.47 -3.95 9.56
C HIS A 28 -5.25 -4.31 8.72
N THR A 29 -5.19 -5.58 8.33
CA THR A 29 -4.36 -6.06 7.22
C THR A 29 -5.24 -6.25 6.00
N HIS A 30 -4.77 -5.77 4.86
CA HIS A 30 -5.42 -5.92 3.57
C HIS A 30 -4.55 -6.76 2.66
N TYR A 31 -5.14 -7.73 1.94
CA TYR A 31 -4.37 -8.53 0.99
C TYR A 31 -5.21 -9.22 -0.08
N ALA A 32 -4.59 -9.45 -1.23
CA ALA A 32 -5.09 -10.30 -2.31
C ALA A 32 -3.94 -11.16 -2.85
N MET A 33 -4.26 -12.35 -3.34
CA MET A 33 -3.33 -13.20 -4.08
C MET A 33 -4.07 -13.80 -5.27
N PHE A 34 -3.52 -13.63 -6.48
CA PHE A 34 -4.17 -14.06 -7.71
C PHE A 34 -3.13 -14.49 -8.76
N PRO A 35 -3.46 -15.45 -9.64
CA PRO A 35 -2.60 -15.81 -10.76
C PRO A 35 -2.64 -14.73 -11.84
N ALA A 36 -1.48 -14.38 -12.40
CA ALA A 36 -1.38 -13.47 -13.53
C ALA A 36 -0.13 -13.76 -14.37
N GLN A 37 -0.11 -13.27 -15.61
CA GLN A 37 1.09 -13.31 -16.44
C GLN A 37 2.14 -12.31 -15.94
N THR A 38 3.40 -12.71 -15.93
CA THR A 38 4.54 -11.82 -15.82
C THR A 38 4.89 -11.20 -17.17
N SER A 39 5.87 -10.29 -17.21
CA SER A 39 6.27 -9.64 -18.46
C SER A 39 6.99 -10.59 -19.41
N ALA A 40 7.63 -11.65 -18.90
CA ALA A 40 8.15 -12.77 -19.71
C ALA A 40 7.06 -13.73 -20.22
N GLY A 41 5.81 -13.61 -19.74
CA GLY A 41 4.67 -14.43 -20.18
C GLY A 41 4.37 -15.65 -19.32
N GLU A 42 5.07 -15.84 -18.21
CA GLU A 42 4.82 -16.95 -17.29
C GLU A 42 3.61 -16.68 -16.39
N ILE A 43 2.82 -17.71 -16.08
CA ILE A 43 1.75 -17.59 -15.09
C ILE A 43 2.35 -17.78 -13.70
N ARG A 44 2.33 -16.71 -12.90
CA ARG A 44 2.85 -16.68 -11.53
C ARG A 44 1.80 -16.13 -10.58
N GLN A 45 1.94 -16.44 -9.30
CA GLN A 45 1.10 -15.80 -8.28
C GLN A 45 1.56 -14.36 -8.04
N VAL A 46 0.61 -13.45 -7.92
CA VAL A 46 0.84 -12.05 -7.58
C VAL A 46 0.15 -11.75 -6.28
N ARG A 47 0.86 -11.11 -5.35
CA ARG A 47 0.35 -10.72 -4.03
C ARG A 47 0.33 -9.21 -3.91
N VAL A 48 -0.81 -8.69 -3.48
CA VAL A 48 -0.98 -7.29 -3.07
C VAL A 48 -1.24 -7.24 -1.58
N SER A 49 -0.59 -6.34 -0.84
CA SER A 49 -0.86 -6.17 0.59
C SER A 49 -0.56 -4.78 1.14
N TRP A 50 -1.31 -4.36 2.15
CA TRP A 50 -1.04 -3.15 2.94
C TRP A 50 -1.68 -3.26 4.33
N GLN A 51 -1.36 -2.33 5.21
CA GLN A 51 -1.98 -2.21 6.53
C GLN A 51 -2.65 -0.84 6.65
N SER A 52 -3.70 -0.78 7.44
CA SER A 52 -4.43 0.47 7.72
C SER A 52 -4.71 0.65 9.21
N ALA A 53 -4.93 1.91 9.58
CA ALA A 53 -5.43 2.39 10.85
C ALA A 53 -6.62 3.31 10.57
N GLU A 54 -7.80 2.87 10.97
CA GLU A 54 -9.07 3.57 10.75
C GLU A 54 -9.48 4.26 12.06
N TYR A 55 -9.54 5.59 12.03
CA TYR A 55 -9.95 6.38 13.17
C TYR A 55 -11.45 6.63 13.12
N PRO A 56 -12.12 6.71 14.29
CA PRO A 56 -13.51 7.12 14.34
C PRO A 56 -13.69 8.52 13.73
N GLN A 57 -14.85 8.76 13.10
CA GLN A 57 -15.14 10.03 12.42
C GLN A 57 -15.12 11.25 13.34
N TRP A 58 -15.31 11.06 14.66
CA TRP A 58 -15.23 12.14 15.66
C TRP A 58 -13.79 12.50 16.07
N TRP A 59 -12.79 11.74 15.61
CA TRP A 59 -11.39 11.95 15.96
C TRP A 59 -10.69 12.90 14.97
N VAL A 60 -9.76 13.70 15.47
CA VAL A 60 -9.05 14.72 14.68
C VAL A 60 -8.04 14.16 13.68
N ALA A 61 -7.58 12.92 13.88
CA ALA A 61 -6.63 12.28 12.97
C ALA A 61 -7.35 11.53 11.85
N SER A 62 -6.87 11.73 10.62
CA SER A 62 -7.34 10.97 9.46
C SER A 62 -6.84 9.52 9.47
N ASN A 63 -7.54 8.67 8.72
CA ASN A 63 -7.09 7.31 8.44
C ASN A 63 -5.65 7.29 7.89
N LYS A 64 -4.92 6.24 8.24
CA LYS A 64 -3.55 6.03 7.80
C LYS A 64 -3.40 4.65 7.19
N ALA A 65 -2.47 4.53 6.25
CA ALA A 65 -2.08 3.25 5.69
C ALA A 65 -0.57 3.18 5.46
N THR A 66 -0.06 1.96 5.35
CA THR A 66 1.26 1.72 4.78
C THR A 66 1.17 1.77 3.25
N PRO A 67 2.29 1.92 2.52
CA PRO A 67 2.30 1.72 1.08
C PRO A 67 1.76 0.34 0.71
N ILE A 68 1.09 0.25 -0.44
CA ILE A 68 0.69 -1.03 -0.99
C ILE A 68 1.92 -1.70 -1.57
N ARG A 69 2.15 -2.94 -1.15
CA ARG A 69 3.17 -3.81 -1.70
C ARG A 69 2.54 -4.67 -2.79
N LEU A 70 3.13 -4.64 -3.98
CA LEU A 70 2.84 -5.56 -5.07
C LEU A 70 4.08 -6.42 -5.31
N GLU A 71 3.90 -7.74 -5.22
CA GLU A 71 4.95 -8.74 -5.29
C GLU A 71 4.54 -9.83 -6.28
N THR A 72 5.49 -10.30 -7.07
CA THR A 72 5.30 -11.43 -7.99
C THR A 72 6.10 -12.62 -7.49
N GLN A 73 5.51 -13.81 -7.52
CA GLN A 73 6.18 -15.06 -7.16
C GLN A 73 7.44 -15.24 -8.02
N CYS A 74 8.53 -15.68 -7.39
CA CYS A 74 9.84 -15.84 -8.00
C CYS A 74 10.50 -14.54 -8.48
N SER A 75 9.99 -13.38 -8.05
CA SER A 75 10.57 -12.08 -8.34
C SER A 75 11.07 -11.39 -7.09
N GLU A 76 12.26 -10.81 -7.16
CA GLU A 76 12.76 -9.90 -6.14
C GLU A 76 12.20 -8.47 -6.27
N ARG A 77 11.53 -8.17 -7.40
CA ARG A 77 10.98 -6.84 -7.62
C ARG A 77 9.73 -6.64 -6.76
N VAL A 78 9.90 -5.83 -5.70
CA VAL A 78 8.78 -5.32 -4.90
C VAL A 78 8.41 -3.92 -5.34
N TRP A 79 7.16 -3.74 -5.74
CA TRP A 79 6.59 -2.42 -6.00
C TRP A 79 5.96 -1.85 -4.73
N ARG A 80 6.24 -0.57 -4.47
CA ARG A 80 5.62 0.22 -3.40
C ARG A 80 4.75 1.28 -4.05
N ILE A 81 3.45 1.15 -3.89
CA ILE A 81 2.46 2.11 -4.40
C ILE A 81 2.06 2.99 -3.23
N THR A 82 2.20 4.31 -3.42
CA THR A 82 2.08 5.35 -2.40
C THR A 82 1.07 6.40 -2.82
N ASP A 83 0.69 7.24 -1.86
CA ASP A 83 -0.12 8.45 -2.06
C ASP A 83 0.58 9.68 -1.43
N SER A 84 -0.09 10.83 -1.44
CA SER A 84 0.41 12.09 -0.87
C SER A 84 0.67 12.07 0.65
N SER A 85 0.18 11.07 1.38
CA SER A 85 0.38 10.92 2.83
C SER A 85 1.60 10.08 3.21
N HIS A 86 2.37 9.62 2.22
CA HIS A 86 3.61 8.89 2.43
C HIS A 86 4.83 9.77 2.18
N ASP A 87 5.84 9.69 3.06
CA ASP A 87 7.08 10.48 2.96
C ASP A 87 7.98 10.09 1.78
N ASP A 88 7.69 8.93 1.14
CA ASP A 88 8.32 8.53 -0.11
C ASP A 88 7.85 9.49 -1.21
N THR A 89 8.71 10.47 -1.54
CA THR A 89 8.50 11.49 -2.57
C THR A 89 8.48 10.85 -3.98
N SER A 90 7.42 10.12 -4.29
CA SER A 90 7.14 9.65 -5.64
C SER A 90 7.06 10.85 -6.58
N THR A 91 8.01 10.94 -7.51
CA THR A 91 8.23 12.12 -8.36
C THR A 91 7.26 12.21 -9.55
N CYS A 92 6.60 11.11 -9.89
CA CYS A 92 5.54 11.07 -10.89
C CYS A 92 4.23 11.65 -10.32
N SER A 93 3.37 12.21 -11.16
CA SER A 93 2.07 12.75 -10.77
C SER A 93 1.01 11.67 -10.61
N GLY A 94 0.01 11.90 -9.75
CA GLY A 94 -1.15 11.03 -9.58
C GLY A 94 -1.53 10.87 -8.11
N GLU A 95 -2.58 10.11 -7.84
CA GLU A 95 -3.10 9.88 -6.49
C GLU A 95 -2.38 8.69 -5.84
N VAL A 96 -2.88 7.46 -6.04
CA VAL A 96 -2.28 6.23 -5.54
C VAL A 96 -1.49 5.53 -6.65
N ARG A 97 -0.16 5.56 -6.56
CA ARG A 97 0.73 5.19 -7.68
C ARG A 97 2.12 4.71 -7.28
N ALA A 98 2.82 4.09 -8.23
CA ALA A 98 4.26 3.88 -8.17
C ALA A 98 4.94 4.32 -9.47
N CYS A 99 6.08 5.00 -9.35
CA CYS A 99 6.82 5.54 -10.49
C CYS A 99 7.88 4.57 -11.01
N GLY A 100 8.19 4.69 -12.30
CA GLY A 100 9.27 3.95 -12.94
C GLY A 100 10.63 4.21 -12.33
N ARG A 101 11.52 3.23 -12.46
CA ARG A 101 12.92 3.35 -12.10
C ARG A 101 13.77 3.39 -13.38
N PRO A 102 14.50 4.50 -13.62
CA PRO A 102 15.47 4.57 -14.70
C PRO A 102 16.45 3.40 -14.69
N GLY A 103 16.68 2.81 -15.85
CA GLY A 103 17.58 1.66 -16.03
C GLY A 103 17.04 0.32 -15.51
N ARG A 104 15.79 0.28 -15.01
CA ARG A 104 15.13 -0.97 -14.58
C ARG A 104 13.79 -1.21 -15.27
N ASP A 105 13.06 -0.14 -15.60
CA ASP A 105 11.72 -0.24 -16.15
C ASP A 105 11.67 0.44 -17.54
N LEU A 106 10.82 -0.08 -18.44
CA LEU A 106 10.47 0.48 -19.74
C LEU A 106 8.98 0.84 -19.75
N VAL A 107 8.61 1.96 -20.39
CA VAL A 107 7.20 2.30 -20.63
C VAL A 107 6.66 1.36 -21.70
N ALA A 108 5.72 0.48 -21.34
CA ALA A 108 5.26 -0.61 -22.20
C ALA A 108 4.68 -0.13 -23.54
N ALA A 109 4.00 1.02 -23.54
CA ALA A 109 3.40 1.60 -24.74
C ALA A 109 4.43 2.07 -25.78
N THR A 110 5.65 2.42 -25.36
CA THR A 110 6.66 3.02 -26.24
C THR A 110 7.95 2.22 -26.34
N GLY A 111 8.18 1.27 -25.42
CA GLY A 111 9.43 0.53 -25.27
C GLY A 111 10.61 1.39 -24.78
N LYS A 112 10.40 2.68 -24.47
CA LYS A 112 11.46 3.60 -24.03
C LYS A 112 11.75 3.41 -22.53
N PRO A 113 12.98 3.69 -22.08
CA PRO A 113 13.31 3.73 -20.65
C PRO A 113 12.34 4.61 -19.87
N ALA A 114 11.79 4.07 -18.78
CA ALA A 114 10.93 4.82 -17.88
C ALA A 114 11.77 5.76 -17.02
N SER A 115 11.29 6.98 -16.86
CA SER A 115 11.81 7.97 -15.94
C SER A 115 11.16 7.85 -14.56
N ALA A 116 11.68 8.58 -13.58
CA ALA A 116 11.05 8.69 -12.27
C ALA A 116 9.72 9.47 -12.31
N GLN A 117 9.40 10.12 -13.43
CA GLN A 117 8.17 10.86 -13.65
C GLN A 117 7.08 10.01 -14.33
N ASP A 118 7.42 8.84 -14.85
CA ASP A 118 6.47 7.93 -15.48
C ASP A 118 5.72 7.10 -14.43
N VAL A 119 4.39 7.10 -14.52
CA VAL A 119 3.54 6.27 -13.67
C VAL A 119 3.54 4.84 -14.21
N CYS A 120 4.12 3.91 -13.46
CA CYS A 120 4.19 2.50 -13.85
C CYS A 120 3.08 1.66 -13.25
N LEU A 121 2.62 2.02 -12.06
CA LEU A 121 1.46 1.41 -11.40
C LEU A 121 0.52 2.49 -10.93
N ALA A 122 -0.78 2.32 -11.16
CA ALA A 122 -1.81 3.18 -10.63
C ALA A 122 -2.96 2.34 -10.06
N VAL A 123 -3.45 2.72 -8.88
CA VAL A 123 -4.68 2.16 -8.32
C VAL A 123 -5.83 3.08 -8.62
N GLN A 124 -6.92 2.49 -9.09
CA GLN A 124 -8.16 3.17 -9.44
C GLN A 124 -9.30 2.49 -8.70
N SER A 125 -10.25 3.25 -8.18
CA SER A 125 -11.47 2.73 -7.58
C SER A 125 -12.68 3.27 -8.33
N PRO A 126 -13.79 2.52 -8.43
CA PRO A 126 -15.04 3.03 -8.99
C PRO A 126 -15.53 4.32 -8.32
N GLU A 127 -15.23 4.49 -7.03
CA GLU A 127 -15.65 5.65 -6.23
C GLU A 127 -14.63 6.80 -6.22
N GLY A 128 -13.51 6.65 -6.94
CA GLY A 128 -12.32 7.49 -6.78
C GLY A 128 -11.49 7.07 -5.57
N THR A 129 -10.18 7.28 -5.60
CA THR A 129 -9.30 6.97 -4.47
C THR A 129 -8.06 7.84 -4.52
N GLU A 130 -8.08 8.88 -3.67
CA GLU A 130 -6.94 9.77 -3.51
C GLU A 130 -5.88 9.18 -2.57
N ARG A 131 -6.29 8.29 -1.67
CA ARG A 131 -5.44 7.74 -0.60
C ARG A 131 -5.56 6.23 -0.45
N VAL A 132 -4.44 5.59 -0.15
CA VAL A 132 -4.32 4.16 0.15
C VAL A 132 -5.22 3.75 1.33
N ALA A 133 -5.40 4.63 2.30
CA ALA A 133 -6.24 4.37 3.46
C ALA A 133 -7.72 4.22 3.12
N ASP A 134 -8.16 4.75 1.97
CA ASP A 134 -9.56 4.77 1.54
C ASP A 134 -9.86 3.69 0.48
N ILE A 135 -8.87 2.85 0.16
CA ILE A 135 -9.06 1.73 -0.78
C ILE A 135 -9.96 0.68 -0.15
N GLY A 136 -11.08 0.42 -0.83
CA GLY A 136 -12.02 -0.63 -0.49
C GLY A 136 -11.53 -2.05 -0.86
N ALA A 137 -12.41 -3.03 -0.67
CA ALA A 137 -12.12 -4.43 -0.97
C ALA A 137 -11.98 -4.74 -2.47
N ARG A 138 -12.40 -3.83 -3.36
CA ARG A 138 -12.31 -3.98 -4.81
C ARG A 138 -11.70 -2.72 -5.42
N PHE A 139 -10.67 -2.91 -6.24
CA PHE A 139 -10.04 -1.82 -6.99
C PHE A 139 -9.43 -2.35 -8.29
N SER A 140 -9.10 -1.43 -9.19
CA SER A 140 -8.42 -1.68 -10.44
C SER A 140 -6.94 -1.30 -10.31
N LEU A 141 -6.04 -2.19 -10.71
CA LEU A 141 -4.60 -1.98 -10.77
C LEU A 141 -4.17 -1.87 -12.23
N LEU A 142 -3.78 -0.67 -12.65
CA LEU A 142 -3.21 -0.43 -13.97
C LEU A 142 -1.69 -0.61 -13.91
N VAL A 143 -1.15 -1.37 -14.88
CA VAL A 143 0.28 -1.61 -15.04
C VAL A 143 0.71 -1.11 -16.41
N SER A 144 1.60 -0.12 -16.43
CA SER A 144 1.99 0.61 -17.65
C SER A 144 3.46 0.46 -18.02
N CYS A 145 4.26 -0.18 -17.16
CA CYS A 145 5.67 -0.45 -17.40
C CYS A 145 5.96 -1.95 -17.38
N GLN A 146 7.07 -2.32 -17.98
CA GLN A 146 7.65 -3.67 -17.97
C GLN A 146 9.14 -3.59 -17.60
N PRO A 147 9.74 -4.66 -17.06
CA PRO A 147 11.16 -4.63 -16.75
C PRO A 147 11.99 -4.48 -18.03
N GLN A 148 13.09 -3.73 -17.94
CA GLN A 148 14.08 -3.62 -19.02
C GLN A 148 14.84 -4.93 -19.22
N SER A 149 15.08 -5.66 -18.14
CA SER A 149 15.61 -7.02 -18.12
C SER A 149 14.85 -7.82 -17.08
N VAL A 150 14.54 -9.08 -17.38
CA VAL A 150 13.85 -9.99 -16.46
C VAL A 150 14.77 -10.51 -15.35
N THR A 151 16.08 -10.35 -15.51
CA THR A 151 17.09 -10.71 -14.52
C THR A 151 18.08 -9.58 -14.28
N VAL A 152 18.64 -9.53 -13.07
CA VAL A 152 19.74 -8.65 -12.70
C VAL A 152 20.83 -9.46 -12.02
N ASN A 153 22.08 -9.23 -12.41
CA ASN A 153 23.22 -9.82 -11.74
C ASN A 153 23.44 -9.08 -10.42
N HIS A 154 23.31 -9.79 -9.31
CA HIS A 154 23.81 -9.39 -8.01
C HIS A 154 25.18 -10.06 -7.79
N GLU A 155 26.03 -9.48 -6.94
CA GLU A 155 27.48 -9.79 -6.84
C GLU A 155 27.86 -11.29 -6.74
N SER A 156 26.93 -12.16 -6.33
CA SER A 156 27.10 -13.62 -6.31
C SER A 156 26.06 -14.42 -7.11
N ASP A 157 24.93 -13.81 -7.51
CA ASP A 157 23.76 -14.54 -8.01
C ASP A 157 22.98 -13.73 -9.04
N THR A 158 22.40 -14.43 -10.04
CA THR A 158 21.44 -13.84 -10.97
C THR A 158 20.05 -13.93 -10.36
N VAL A 159 19.41 -12.79 -10.13
CA VAL A 159 18.08 -12.74 -9.52
C VAL A 159 17.01 -12.37 -10.55
N ASN A 160 15.87 -13.04 -10.48
CA ASN A 160 14.71 -12.73 -11.30
C ASN A 160 13.99 -11.49 -10.75
N ILE A 161 13.75 -10.51 -11.61
CA ILE A 161 13.04 -9.26 -11.31
C ILE A 161 11.82 -9.06 -12.21
N ASP A 162 11.42 -10.09 -12.96
CA ASP A 162 10.20 -10.07 -13.77
C ASP A 162 8.98 -9.87 -12.88
N TYR A 163 8.02 -9.09 -13.34
CA TYR A 163 6.85 -8.75 -12.55
C TYR A 163 5.60 -8.73 -13.41
N LEU A 164 4.46 -8.53 -12.76
CA LEU A 164 3.14 -8.45 -13.37
C LEU A 164 3.16 -7.73 -14.73
N ARG A 165 2.67 -8.40 -15.76
CA ARG A 165 2.66 -7.92 -17.14
C ARG A 165 1.95 -6.56 -17.25
N PRO A 166 2.45 -5.61 -18.06
CA PRO A 166 1.68 -4.43 -18.41
C PRO A 166 0.40 -4.79 -19.17
N SER A 167 -0.68 -4.06 -18.92
CA SER A 167 -1.96 -4.29 -19.57
C SER A 167 -2.71 -2.98 -19.80
N PRO A 168 -3.27 -2.75 -21.01
CA PRO A 168 -4.15 -1.61 -21.25
C PRO A 168 -5.48 -1.73 -20.50
N VAL A 169 -5.87 -2.95 -20.10
CA VAL A 169 -7.02 -3.22 -19.24
C VAL A 169 -6.53 -3.47 -17.82
N ALA A 170 -6.99 -2.67 -16.87
CA ALA A 170 -6.57 -2.79 -15.48
C ALA A 170 -6.98 -4.13 -14.85
N TYR A 171 -6.12 -4.69 -14.01
CA TYR A 171 -6.40 -5.88 -13.22
C TYR A 171 -7.42 -5.56 -12.14
N THR A 172 -8.54 -6.28 -12.10
CA THR A 172 -9.48 -6.15 -10.97
C THR A 172 -8.99 -6.97 -9.80
N VAL A 173 -8.69 -6.32 -8.68
CA VAL A 173 -8.18 -6.95 -7.47
C VAL A 173 -9.28 -6.96 -6.39
N TYR A 174 -9.45 -8.13 -5.76
CA TYR A 174 -10.37 -8.32 -4.64
C TYR A 174 -9.56 -8.58 -3.38
N ALA A 175 -9.35 -7.53 -2.58
CA ALA A 175 -8.60 -7.60 -1.32
C ALA A 175 -9.51 -7.99 -0.15
N ARG A 176 -9.01 -8.88 0.69
CA ARG A 176 -9.59 -9.17 2.00
C ARG A 176 -9.12 -8.12 2.98
N LYS A 177 -10.05 -7.57 3.77
CA LYS A 177 -9.77 -6.73 4.94
C LYS A 177 -10.00 -7.56 6.20
N VAL A 178 -8.99 -7.70 7.04
CA VAL A 178 -9.07 -8.49 8.27
C VAL A 178 -8.46 -7.75 9.45
N PRO A 179 -9.01 -7.90 10.68
CA PRO A 179 -8.43 -7.30 11.88
C PRO A 179 -6.98 -7.72 12.07
N ARG A 180 -6.09 -6.76 12.31
CA ARG A 180 -4.67 -7.04 12.54
C ARG A 180 -4.50 -7.86 13.82
N GLY A 181 -3.59 -8.83 13.77
CA GLY A 181 -3.35 -9.78 14.88
C GLY A 181 -4.26 -11.01 14.86
N ALA A 182 -5.32 -11.03 14.03
CA ALA A 182 -6.09 -12.26 13.80
C ALA A 182 -5.25 -13.31 13.05
N LEU A 183 -5.53 -14.60 13.25
CA LEU A 183 -4.89 -15.69 12.50
C LEU A 183 -5.08 -15.53 10.98
N SER A 184 -6.25 -15.01 10.57
CA SER A 184 -6.58 -14.70 9.18
C SER A 184 -5.82 -13.49 8.61
N ALA A 185 -5.12 -12.71 9.44
CA ALA A 185 -4.28 -11.59 9.00
C ALA A 185 -2.91 -12.03 8.47
N ARG A 186 -2.58 -13.33 8.58
CA ARG A 186 -1.37 -13.87 7.96
C ARG A 186 -1.49 -13.82 6.44
N LEU A 187 -0.54 -13.15 5.80
CA LEU A 187 -0.48 -13.10 4.35
C LEU A 187 -0.26 -14.51 3.77
N PRO A 188 -0.99 -14.88 2.69
CA PRO A 188 -0.68 -16.07 1.92
C PRO A 188 0.78 -16.05 1.46
N SER A 189 1.50 -17.17 1.64
CA SER A 189 2.90 -17.30 1.19
C SER A 189 2.96 -17.80 -0.25
N PHE A 190 3.95 -17.33 -0.99
CA PHE A 190 4.29 -17.91 -2.28
C PHE A 190 4.79 -19.35 -2.11
N ASN A 191 4.45 -20.22 -3.07
CA ASN A 191 5.04 -21.54 -3.17
C ASN A 191 6.46 -21.40 -3.73
N GLN A 192 7.47 -21.51 -2.86
CA GLN A 192 8.87 -21.34 -3.23
C GLN A 192 9.42 -22.49 -4.07
N ASN A 193 8.76 -23.66 -4.07
CA ASN A 193 9.20 -24.79 -4.89
C ASN A 193 9.02 -24.53 -6.39
N GLU A 194 8.14 -23.60 -6.77
CA GLU A 194 7.93 -23.19 -8.17
C GLU A 194 8.99 -22.20 -8.67
N CYS A 195 9.86 -21.70 -7.77
CA CYS A 195 10.91 -20.73 -8.08
C CYS A 195 12.30 -21.35 -8.20
N LYS A 196 12.40 -22.67 -8.04
CA LYS A 196 13.63 -23.40 -8.31
C LYS A 196 13.69 -23.59 -9.81
N GLU A 197 14.72 -23.02 -10.44
CA GLU A 197 15.14 -23.42 -11.78
C GLU A 197 15.87 -24.78 -11.66
N ASP A 198 15.64 -25.67 -12.63
CA ASP A 198 16.46 -26.87 -12.85
C ASP A 198 17.88 -26.50 -13.30
#